data_AF-A0A9J6F5V0-F1
#
_entry.id   AF-A0A9J6F5V0-F1
#
_cell.length_a   1.000
_cell.length_b   1.000
_cell.length_c   1.000
_cell.angle_alpha   90.00
_cell.angle_beta   90.00
_cell.angle_gamma   90.00
#
_symmetry.space_group_name_H-M   'P 1'
#
loop_
_entity.id
_entity.type
_entity.pdbx_description
1 polymer ?
#
loop_
_entity_poly.entity_id
_entity_poly.type
_entity_poly.pdbx_seq_one_letter_code
_entity_poly.pdbx_strand_id
1 'polypeptide(L)'
;MFAVVRFIDDHDKRLHVIHVDDIDSFEPRDTSDYNNLSVYNAYWQDPVDDSNNGLYKTQVLMLAEILKQWGREKEIDTAGAEKNLTRILAEKIQDLLKAKLRKQLFDECKSAE
;
A
#
# COMPACT_ATOMS: atom_id res chain seq x y z
N MET A 1 0.69 4.85 -4.14
CA MET A 1 -0.35 5.90 -3.98
C MET A 1 -1.49 5.29 -3.19
N PHE A 2 -2.30 6.08 -2.48
CA PHE A 2 -3.42 5.53 -1.71
C PHE A 2 -4.76 5.99 -2.28
N ALA A 3 -5.75 5.11 -2.19
CA ALA A 3 -7.11 5.38 -2.60
C ALA A 3 -8.04 5.38 -1.38
N VAL A 4 -8.91 6.40 -1.30
CA VAL A 4 -10.08 6.36 -0.43
C VAL A 4 -11.17 5.65 -1.19
N VAL A 5 -11.61 4.51 -0.67
CA VAL A 5 -12.62 3.66 -1.29
C VAL A 5 -13.84 3.49 -0.40
N ARG A 6 -14.98 3.24 -1.05
CA ARG A 6 -16.17 2.71 -0.41
C ARG A 6 -16.45 1.32 -0.95
N PHE A 7 -16.55 0.34 -0.07
CA PHE A 7 -17.02 -1.00 -0.44
C PHE A 7 -18.53 -0.94 -0.70
N ILE A 8 -18.97 -1.50 -1.82
CA ILE A 8 -20.38 -1.37 -2.28
C ILE A 8 -21.31 -2.27 -1.47
N ASP A 9 -20.83 -3.47 -1.16
CA ASP A 9 -21.60 -4.49 -0.43
C ASP A 9 -21.43 -4.36 1.08
N ASP A 10 -20.64 -3.40 1.56
CA ASP A 10 -20.48 -3.15 2.97
C ASP A 10 -21.63 -2.29 3.51
N HIS A 11 -22.34 -2.83 4.50
CA HIS A 11 -23.51 -2.19 5.11
C HIS A 11 -23.15 -1.01 6.00
N ASP A 12 -21.87 -0.86 6.36
CA ASP A 12 -21.41 0.14 7.32
C ASP A 12 -21.21 1.55 6.72
N LYS A 13 -21.25 1.66 5.37
CA LYS A 13 -20.99 2.89 4.59
C LYS A 13 -19.67 3.58 4.96
N ARG A 14 -18.72 2.86 5.55
CA ARG A 14 -17.44 3.44 5.96
C ARG A 14 -16.55 3.68 4.75
N LEU A 15 -15.66 4.63 4.92
CA LEU A 15 -14.60 4.92 3.96
C LEU A 15 -13.34 4.21 4.43
N HIS A 16 -12.71 3.50 3.52
CA HIS A 16 -11.48 2.77 3.77
C HIS A 16 -10.36 3.39 2.97
N VAL A 17 -9.15 3.30 3.49
CA VAL A 17 -7.93 3.72 2.79
C VAL A 17 -7.15 2.45 2.46
N ILE A 18 -6.93 2.23 1.17
CA ILE A 18 -6.16 1.08 0.67
C ILE A 18 -5.03 1.56 -0.24
N HIS A 19 -4.03 0.70 -0.45
CA HIS A 19 -3.03 1.00 -1.45
C HIS A 19 -3.62 0.82 -2.86
N VAL A 20 -3.19 1.64 -3.80
CA VAL A 20 -3.67 1.57 -5.20
C VAL A 20 -3.37 0.20 -5.82
N ASP A 21 -2.24 -0.42 -5.46
CA ASP A 21 -1.84 -1.75 -5.96
C ASP A 21 -2.79 -2.87 -5.50
N ASP A 22 -3.60 -2.62 -4.46
CA ASP A 22 -4.61 -3.58 -4.00
C ASP A 22 -5.89 -3.51 -4.85
N ILE A 23 -5.99 -2.56 -5.79
CA ILE A 23 -7.12 -2.39 -6.70
C ILE A 23 -6.79 -3.05 -8.04
N ASP A 24 -7.62 -4.00 -8.43
CA ASP A 24 -7.43 -4.77 -9.66
C ASP A 24 -7.52 -3.90 -10.90
N SER A 25 -6.51 -4.03 -11.78
CA SER A 25 -6.42 -3.34 -13.08
C SER A 25 -6.53 -1.82 -12.99
N PHE A 26 -6.07 -1.22 -11.88
CA PHE A 26 -6.14 0.21 -11.63
C PHE A 26 -4.73 0.80 -11.46
N GLU A 27 -4.24 1.47 -12.51
CA GLU A 27 -2.89 2.04 -12.58
C GLU A 27 -2.93 3.56 -12.82
N PRO A 28 -3.41 4.36 -11.85
CA PRO A 28 -3.53 5.81 -12.00
C PRO A 28 -2.16 6.48 -12.12
N ARG A 29 -2.04 7.41 -13.07
CA ARG A 29 -0.80 8.18 -13.26
C ARG A 29 -0.62 9.30 -12.24
N ASP A 30 -1.72 9.90 -11.81
CA ASP A 30 -1.76 11.00 -10.85
C ASP A 30 -3.06 10.97 -10.02
N THR A 31 -3.21 11.93 -9.10
CA THR A 31 -4.35 11.96 -8.18
C THR A 31 -5.68 12.34 -8.83
N SER A 32 -5.70 12.74 -10.10
CA SER A 32 -6.91 13.05 -10.87
C SER A 32 -7.37 11.88 -11.75
N ASP A 33 -6.55 10.84 -11.88
CA ASP A 33 -6.79 9.66 -12.72
C ASP A 33 -7.73 8.66 -12.05
N TYR A 34 -8.95 9.10 -11.74
CA TYR A 34 -10.01 8.24 -11.23
C TYR A 34 -11.39 8.74 -11.68
N ASN A 35 -12.31 7.79 -11.84
CA ASN A 35 -13.72 8.10 -12.05
C ASN A 35 -14.50 7.65 -10.83
N ASN A 36 -15.11 8.61 -10.14
CA ASN A 36 -15.90 8.35 -8.95
C ASN A 36 -17.19 7.58 -9.23
N LEU A 37 -17.55 7.28 -10.48
CA LEU A 37 -18.69 6.42 -10.86
C LEU A 37 -18.26 4.98 -11.19
N SER A 38 -16.97 4.74 -11.40
CA SER A 38 -16.46 3.41 -11.75
C SER A 38 -16.42 2.50 -10.52
N VAL A 39 -16.69 1.22 -10.77
CA VAL A 39 -16.58 0.14 -9.78
C VAL A 39 -15.39 -0.72 -10.14
N TYR A 40 -14.51 -0.93 -9.16
CA TYR A 40 -13.33 -1.78 -9.25
C TYR A 40 -13.46 -2.95 -8.28
N ASN A 41 -12.61 -3.95 -8.45
CA ASN A 41 -12.39 -4.93 -7.39
C ASN A 41 -11.15 -4.51 -6.62
N ALA A 42 -11.21 -4.55 -5.29
CA ALA A 42 -10.06 -4.30 -4.45
C ALA A 42 -9.89 -5.40 -3.42
N TYR A 43 -8.65 -5.76 -3.16
CA TYR A 43 -8.30 -6.66 -2.08
C TYR A 43 -8.25 -5.89 -0.76
N TRP A 44 -9.08 -6.30 0.19
CA TRP A 44 -9.10 -5.77 1.55
C TRP A 44 -8.30 -6.69 2.46
N GLN A 45 -7.40 -6.09 3.23
CA GLN A 45 -6.78 -6.71 4.39
C GLN A 45 -7.28 -5.97 5.62
N ASP A 46 -8.13 -6.62 6.40
CA ASP A 46 -8.64 -6.11 7.65
C ASP A 46 -7.50 -6.08 8.69
N PRO A 47 -7.15 -4.91 9.24
CA PRO A 47 -6.07 -4.81 10.21
C PRO A 47 -6.44 -5.35 11.60
N VAL A 48 -7.71 -5.68 11.85
CA VAL A 48 -8.24 -6.11 13.15
C VAL A 48 -8.62 -7.60 13.13
N ASP A 49 -9.18 -8.08 12.02
CA ASP A 49 -9.67 -9.46 11.89
C ASP A 49 -9.32 -10.09 10.53
N ASP A 50 -8.28 -10.93 10.52
CA ASP A 50 -7.80 -11.64 9.33
C ASP A 50 -8.88 -12.52 8.64
N SER A 51 -10.01 -12.80 9.30
CA SER A 51 -11.12 -13.57 8.71
C SER A 51 -11.94 -12.78 7.69
N ASN A 52 -11.81 -11.45 7.63
CA ASN A 52 -12.52 -10.58 6.68
C ASN A 52 -11.63 -10.10 5.52
N ASN A 53 -10.55 -10.84 5.25
CA ASN A 53 -9.66 -10.55 4.12
C ASN A 53 -10.24 -11.12 2.83
N GLY A 54 -10.28 -10.33 1.75
CA GLY A 54 -10.94 -10.78 0.53
C GLY A 54 -10.97 -9.74 -0.59
N LEU A 55 -11.50 -10.16 -1.73
CA LEU A 55 -11.70 -9.29 -2.89
C LEU A 55 -13.15 -8.76 -2.88
N TYR A 56 -13.30 -7.44 -2.86
CA TYR A 56 -14.61 -6.80 -2.75
C TYR A 56 -14.77 -5.71 -3.80
N LYS A 57 -16.02 -5.45 -4.18
CA LYS A 57 -16.35 -4.36 -5.10
C LYS A 57 -16.22 -3.02 -4.39
N THR A 58 -15.45 -2.12 -4.98
CA THR A 58 -15.15 -0.81 -4.45
C THR A 58 -15.41 0.29 -5.45
N GLN A 59 -15.67 1.48 -4.92
CA GLN A 59 -15.68 2.72 -5.67
C GLN A 59 -14.55 3.61 -5.15
N VAL A 60 -13.68 4.08 -6.05
CA VAL A 60 -12.61 5.02 -5.72
C VAL A 60 -13.22 6.42 -5.64
N LEU A 61 -13.06 7.08 -4.49
CA LEU A 61 -13.61 8.41 -4.23
C LEU A 61 -12.55 9.50 -4.28
N MET A 62 -11.30 9.14 -3.99
CA MET A 62 -10.16 10.06 -3.97
C MET A 62 -8.86 9.28 -4.08
N LEU A 63 -7.87 9.86 -4.74
CA LEU A 63 -6.49 9.42 -4.73
C LEU A 63 -5.61 10.42 -3.98
N ALA A 64 -4.69 9.93 -3.17
CA ALA A 64 -3.80 10.77 -2.38
C ALA A 64 -2.36 10.24 -2.35
N GLU A 65 -1.42 11.15 -2.56
CA GLU A 65 -0.02 10.98 -2.15
C GLU A 65 0.12 11.41 -0.69
N ILE A 66 -0.16 10.51 0.25
CA ILE A 66 -0.40 10.83 1.67
C ILE A 66 0.58 11.86 2.25
N LEU A 67 1.90 11.63 2.15
CA LEU A 67 2.88 12.49 2.81
C LEU A 67 3.03 13.86 2.13
N LYS A 68 3.12 13.90 0.80
CA LYS A 68 3.31 15.16 0.05
C LYS A 68 2.02 15.99 0.05
N GLN A 69 0.87 15.34 -0.07
CA GLN A 69 -0.42 16.00 -0.04
C GLN A 69 -0.70 16.61 1.33
N TRP A 70 -0.49 15.86 2.41
CA TRP A 70 -0.66 16.37 3.77
C TRP A 70 0.29 17.55 4.08
N GLY A 71 1.55 17.44 3.64
CA GLY A 71 2.52 18.53 3.77
C GLY A 71 2.05 19.81 3.06
N ARG A 72 1.52 19.69 1.84
CA ARG A 72 0.94 20.83 1.11
C ARG A 72 -0.28 21.43 1.81
N GLU A 73 -1.24 20.60 2.23
CA GLU A 73 -2.49 21.08 2.86
C GLU A 73 -2.28 21.74 4.23
N LYS A 74 -1.27 21.30 4.97
CA LYS A 74 -0.93 21.85 6.29
C LYS A 74 0.19 22.88 6.26
N GLU A 75 0.75 23.17 5.08
CA GLU A 75 1.93 24.00 4.92
C GLU A 75 3.11 23.51 5.81
N ILE A 76 3.25 22.19 5.95
CA ILE A 76 4.30 21.54 6.72
C ILE A 76 5.34 20.98 5.75
N ASP A 77 6.61 21.30 5.99
CA ASP A 77 7.71 20.64 5.28
C ASP A 77 7.80 19.16 5.66
N THR A 78 7.55 18.28 4.70
CA THR A 78 7.60 16.84 4.88
C THR A 78 8.90 16.20 4.39
N ALA A 79 9.84 17.00 3.86
CA ALA A 79 11.10 16.48 3.31
C ALA A 79 11.91 15.68 4.35
N GLY A 80 11.93 16.14 5.61
CA GLY A 80 12.57 15.42 6.71
C GLY A 80 11.92 14.07 7.01
N ALA A 81 10.59 14.01 7.00
CA ALA A 81 9.83 12.78 7.20
C ALA A 81 10.02 11.80 6.04
N GLU A 82 9.99 12.29 4.80
CA GLU A 82 10.23 11.50 3.57
C GLU A 82 11.61 10.86 3.64
N LYS A 83 12.65 11.65 3.91
CA LYS A 83 14.03 11.15 4.03
C LYS A 83 14.20 10.11 5.13
N ASN A 84 13.56 10.31 6.28
CA ASN A 84 13.62 9.36 7.39
C ASN A 84 12.94 8.03 7.04
N LEU A 85 11.75 8.08 6.42
CA LEU A 85 11.05 6.88 5.96
C LEU A 85 11.87 6.14 4.90
N THR A 86 12.44 6.85 3.92
CA THR A 86 13.32 6.25 2.90
C THR A 86 14.52 5.57 3.53
N ARG A 87 15.17 6.20 4.52
CA ARG A 87 16.32 5.60 5.23
C ARG A 87 15.93 4.31 5.94
N ILE A 88 14.84 4.32 6.71
CA ILE A 88 14.37 3.15 7.46
C ILE A 88 14.03 2.00 6.51
N LEU A 89 13.30 2.28 5.43
CA LEU A 89 12.95 1.27 4.43
C LEU A 89 14.19 0.69 3.76
N ALA A 90 15.16 1.53 3.38
CA ALA A 90 16.41 1.07 2.78
C ALA A 90 17.19 0.14 3.73
N GLU A 91 17.30 0.49 5.02
CA GLU A 91 17.94 -0.35 6.03
C GLU A 91 17.24 -1.72 6.14
N LYS A 92 15.91 -1.74 6.22
CA LYS A 92 15.13 -2.99 6.31
C LYS A 92 15.29 -3.88 5.07
N ILE A 93 15.27 -3.28 3.88
CA ILE A 93 15.48 -4.02 2.62
C ILE A 93 16.90 -4.62 2.60
N GLN A 94 17.92 -3.84 2.98
CA GLN A 94 19.29 -4.34 3.03
C GLN A 94 19.45 -5.50 4.01
N ASP A 95 18.82 -5.41 5.19
CA ASP A 95 18.83 -6.50 6.18
C ASP A 95 18.17 -7.77 5.62
N LEU A 96 17.02 -7.64 4.95
CA LEU A 96 16.33 -8.76 4.31
C LEU A 96 17.18 -9.40 3.20
N LEU A 97 17.84 -8.60 2.38
CA LEU A 97 18.73 -9.10 1.32
C LEU A 97 19.93 -9.85 1.89
N LYS A 98 20.58 -9.30 2.93
CA LYS A 98 21.69 -9.97 3.64
C LYS A 98 21.22 -11.28 4.26
N ALA A 99 20.04 -11.31 4.86
CA ALA A 99 19.48 -12.53 5.45
C ALA A 99 19.21 -13.61 4.40
N LYS A 100 18.62 -13.25 3.24
CA LYS A 100 18.40 -14.16 2.11
C LYS A 100 19.72 -14.76 1.59
N LEU A 101 20.74 -13.92 1.40
CA LEU A 101 22.05 -14.37 0.91
C LEU A 101 22.71 -15.37 1.88
N ARG A 102 22.68 -15.09 3.19
CA ARG A 102 23.22 -16.00 4.21
C ARG A 102 22.51 -17.34 4.21
N LYS A 103 21.19 -17.33 4.02
CA LYS A 103 20.39 -18.57 3.94
C LYS A 103 20.76 -19.39 2.70
N GLN A 104 20.87 -18.75 1.54
CA GLN A 104 21.28 -19.43 0.29
C GLN A 104 22.66 -20.08 0.42
N LEU A 105 23.65 -19.34 0.94
CA LEU A 105 24.99 -19.87 1.19
C LEU A 105 24.97 -21.07 2.15
N PHE A 106 24.14 -21.01 3.20
CA PHE A 106 24.01 -22.12 4.14
C PHE A 106 23.38 -23.36 3.48
N ASP A 107 22.33 -23.18 2.69
CA ASP A 107 21.64 -24.28 2.00
C ASP A 107 22.54 -24.92 0.92
N GLU A 108 23.35 -24.13 0.22
CA GLU A 108 24.36 -24.60 -0.74
C GLU A 108 25.46 -25.45 -0.08
N CYS A 109 26.01 -24.99 1.06
CA CYS A 109 27.00 -25.76 1.81
C CYS A 109 26.45 -27.10 2.31
N LYS A 110 25.19 -27.13 2.75
CA LYS A 110 24.54 -28.36 3.27
C LYS A 110 24.20 -29.37 2.17
N SER A 111 24.07 -28.93 0.92
CA SER A 111 23.80 -29.78 -0.24
C SER A 111 25.07 -30.38 -0.86
N ALA A 112 26.25 -29.93 -0.41
CA ALA A 112 27.56 -30.39 -0.85
C ALA A 112 28.21 -31.42 0.10
N GLU A 113 27.59 -31.70 1.24
CA GLU A 113 27.94 -32.77 2.20
C GLU A 113 27.08 -34.03 1.97
#